data_AF-A0A9W4WE66-F1
#
_entry.id   AF-A0A9W4WE66-F1
#
_cell.length_a   1.000
_cell.length_b   1.000
_cell.length_c   1.000
_cell.angle_alpha   90.00
_cell.angle_beta   90.00
_cell.angle_gamma   90.00
#
_symmetry.space_group_name_H-M   'P 1'
#
loop_
_entity.id
_entity.type
_entity.pdbx_description
1 polymer ?
#
loop_
_entity_poly.entity_id
_entity_poly.type
_entity_poly.pdbx_seq_one_letter_code
_entity_poly.pdbx_strand_id
1 'polypeptide(L)'
;MSSEQPSSPTFAHPESSGNSASERGSCVHSRSTSVSEPDDGDVFLSKEDAFNKWRPKFHLIAPKGWLNDPCAPGYDRANDCYHIGFQWNPDTPEWGNIKWGAATSRDLLSWDVSVEPSIVPTETEDQGGVFTGCLSPVELRPGEMTTFYTSARILPIHHTLPYNYGSEGLSLATSTNSGRTWDRHATPILPGPPTDLKVTGWRDPFVSTWPSMAKALGDSEETLYGIVSGGLLGQGPTPFIYRLDSEDITKWSFLSPLVSLPCNFSQSPRWSADHGANWEVTNFLSLQDQDDDRTHDFLIMGVEGLLATEKSRGRSDFDKDHGQLWMCGTIEAHDGQPGLKHLYGGPLDHGAYYAGNSFWDPKTNQRIIVGWVVEEDLPIELKRRQGWAGFLSVPRVLKIQRLRRVTKSLVSSLEEISSIGLRQDGVQEGSDEPTFEVTTLCAIPDDRLRGLRRSIHPVRSGDGFIFPQGCSTLEVVVSFEISPQLESAGLKFTFAGNDAQEATIEFDPSTERITIKRDQSTKESGVVVVEETAPHTLFTYVDESGSNTKQELLYLRILFDVSVLELFANDRTAITTRLYADVPRLAAIEPFVHQKPCAQAGGGENSTSTALHKFSCWELGLY
;
A
#
# COMPACT_ATOMS: atom_id res chain seq x y z
N MET A 1 -54.73 39.29 -32.26
CA MET A 1 -54.82 37.82 -32.25
C MET A 1 -53.45 37.37 -31.78
N SER A 2 -53.20 37.19 -30.49
CA SER A 2 -53.78 36.31 -29.47
C SER A 2 -52.58 35.54 -28.92
N SER A 3 -52.31 35.85 -27.65
CA SER A 3 -51.45 35.17 -26.69
C SER A 3 -51.62 33.66 -26.68
N GLU A 4 -50.59 32.92 -26.25
CA GLU A 4 -50.67 32.02 -25.09
C GLU A 4 -49.33 31.34 -24.77
N GLN A 5 -48.93 31.44 -23.49
CA GLN A 5 -48.06 30.48 -22.80
C GLN A 5 -48.87 29.23 -22.40
N PRO A 6 -48.20 28.10 -22.14
CA PRO A 6 -48.51 27.29 -20.94
C PRO A 6 -47.21 26.89 -20.21
N SER A 7 -47.01 27.17 -18.92
CA SER A 7 -47.60 26.60 -17.69
C SER A 7 -46.89 25.34 -17.17
N SER A 8 -46.23 25.50 -16.02
CA SER A 8 -45.73 24.46 -15.12
C SER A 8 -46.86 23.66 -14.46
N PRO A 9 -46.62 22.40 -14.03
CA PRO A 9 -47.45 21.75 -13.02
C PRO A 9 -46.72 21.57 -11.68
N THR A 10 -47.35 22.05 -10.62
CA THR A 10 -47.18 21.65 -9.21
C THR A 10 -48.47 20.96 -8.77
N PHE A 11 -48.39 19.88 -7.97
CA PHE A 11 -49.37 19.39 -6.95
C PHE A 11 -48.83 18.01 -6.46
N ALA A 12 -48.90 17.57 -5.20
CA ALA A 12 -49.59 18.02 -4.00
C ALA A 12 -48.95 17.40 -2.73
N HIS A 13 -49.03 18.11 -1.61
CA HIS A 13 -48.98 17.54 -0.24
C HIS A 13 -50.42 17.38 0.28
N PRO A 14 -50.73 16.40 1.15
CA PRO A 14 -51.94 16.42 1.94
C PRO A 14 -51.69 16.97 3.36
N GLU A 15 -52.59 17.86 3.76
CA GLU A 15 -52.76 18.41 5.11
C GLU A 15 -53.35 17.39 6.09
N SER A 16 -53.08 17.57 7.39
CA SER A 16 -54.12 17.37 8.41
C SER A 16 -54.00 18.34 9.59
N SER A 17 -55.04 19.20 9.68
CA SER A 17 -55.72 19.77 10.85
C SER A 17 -54.97 19.94 12.18
N GLY A 18 -54.91 21.19 12.65
CA GLY A 18 -54.40 21.56 13.96
C GLY A 18 -55.39 21.43 15.12
N ASN A 19 -54.88 21.69 16.32
CA ASN A 19 -55.61 22.42 17.36
C ASN A 19 -54.63 22.98 18.41
N SER A 20 -54.81 24.26 18.74
CA SER A 20 -54.10 24.99 19.79
C SER A 20 -54.84 24.87 21.13
N ALA A 21 -54.12 24.65 22.24
CA ALA A 21 -54.43 25.27 23.54
C ALA A 21 -53.31 25.00 24.56
N SER A 22 -52.89 26.07 25.21
CA SER A 22 -52.00 26.14 26.38
C SER A 22 -52.72 25.78 27.68
N GLU A 23 -52.05 25.10 28.61
CA GLU A 23 -51.72 25.58 29.98
C GLU A 23 -51.44 24.43 30.99
N ARG A 24 -50.35 24.62 31.75
CA ARG A 24 -50.07 24.25 33.15
C ARG A 24 -50.16 22.77 33.60
N GLY A 25 -48.98 22.19 33.84
CA GLY A 25 -48.50 21.76 35.17
C GLY A 25 -49.10 20.52 35.84
N SER A 26 -48.31 19.45 35.96
CA SER A 26 -48.17 18.64 37.19
C SER A 26 -47.04 17.62 37.05
N CYS A 27 -46.17 17.55 38.06
CA CYS A 27 -45.34 16.39 38.39
C CYS A 27 -46.20 15.11 38.47
N VAL A 28 -45.63 13.94 38.12
CA VAL A 28 -45.64 12.68 38.91
C VAL A 28 -44.93 11.55 38.14
N HIS A 29 -43.90 11.02 38.78
CA HIS A 29 -43.27 9.69 38.79
C HIS A 29 -43.04 8.87 37.50
N SER A 30 -41.74 8.66 37.28
CA SER A 30 -41.10 7.52 36.64
C SER A 30 -41.70 6.16 37.00
N ARG A 31 -41.99 5.35 35.98
CA ARG A 31 -41.97 3.88 36.06
C ARG A 31 -41.05 3.34 34.97
N SER A 32 -39.96 2.74 35.43
CA SER A 32 -39.07 1.90 34.66
C SER A 32 -39.81 0.66 34.17
N THR A 33 -39.91 0.47 32.87
CA THR A 33 -40.18 -0.84 32.28
C THR A 33 -38.85 -1.40 31.79
N SER A 34 -38.30 -2.30 32.59
CA SER A 34 -37.16 -3.16 32.27
C SER A 34 -37.53 -4.05 31.08
N VAL A 35 -36.91 -3.79 29.93
CA VAL A 35 -36.80 -4.79 28.86
C VAL A 35 -35.68 -5.72 29.28
N SER A 36 -36.02 -6.98 29.52
CA SER A 36 -35.06 -8.06 29.77
C SER A 36 -34.26 -8.31 28.50
N GLU A 37 -32.95 -8.09 28.57
CA GLU A 37 -32.00 -8.54 27.56
C GLU A 37 -31.99 -10.08 27.50
N PRO A 38 -31.79 -10.68 26.32
CA PRO A 38 -31.57 -12.11 26.21
C PRO A 38 -30.19 -12.48 26.81
N ASP A 39 -30.22 -13.48 27.68
CA ASP A 39 -29.08 -14.14 28.30
C ASP A 39 -28.46 -15.12 27.29
N ASP A 40 -27.60 -14.60 26.41
CA ASP A 40 -26.67 -15.41 25.61
C ASP A 40 -25.25 -15.13 26.14
N GLY A 41 -24.58 -16.20 26.60
CA GLY A 41 -23.33 -16.16 27.35
C GLY A 41 -22.07 -15.78 26.55
N ASP A 42 -22.12 -14.70 25.77
CA ASP A 42 -20.93 -14.08 25.20
C ASP A 42 -20.31 -13.13 26.22
N VAL A 43 -19.10 -13.44 26.68
CA VAL A 43 -18.28 -12.51 27.45
C VAL A 43 -17.90 -11.36 26.52
N PHE A 44 -18.70 -10.30 26.50
CA PHE A 44 -18.37 -9.10 25.74
C PHE A 44 -17.01 -8.56 26.21
N LEU A 45 -16.03 -8.53 25.31
CA LEU A 45 -14.76 -7.86 25.55
C LEU A 45 -15.02 -6.42 25.99
N SER A 46 -14.25 -5.94 26.98
CA SER A 46 -14.31 -4.53 27.32
C SER A 46 -13.93 -3.68 26.10
N LYS A 47 -14.36 -2.40 26.08
CA LYS A 47 -13.97 -1.49 24.98
C LYS A 47 -12.45 -1.39 24.82
N GLU A 48 -11.72 -1.42 25.94
CA GLU A 48 -10.26 -1.37 25.93
C GLU A 48 -9.64 -2.66 25.39
N ASP A 49 -10.19 -3.82 25.75
CA ASP A 49 -9.72 -5.11 25.23
C ASP A 49 -9.99 -5.22 23.72
N ALA A 50 -11.18 -4.82 23.26
CA ALA A 50 -11.51 -4.80 21.84
C ALA A 50 -10.62 -3.85 21.05
N PHE A 51 -10.35 -2.66 21.59
CA PHE A 51 -9.46 -1.67 20.98
C PHE A 51 -8.03 -2.20 20.81
N ASN A 52 -7.52 -2.95 21.79
CA ASN A 52 -6.14 -3.42 21.81
C ASN A 52 -5.95 -4.81 21.16
N LYS A 53 -7.00 -5.63 21.03
CA LYS A 53 -6.92 -7.04 20.59
C LYS A 53 -6.04 -7.20 19.35
N TRP A 54 -6.40 -6.54 18.25
CA TRP A 54 -5.68 -6.67 16.98
C TRP A 54 -4.88 -5.42 16.60
N ARG A 55 -4.57 -4.56 17.55
CA ARG A 55 -3.94 -3.27 17.26
C ARG A 55 -2.42 -3.43 17.10
N PRO A 56 -1.83 -3.07 15.95
CA PRO A 56 -0.38 -3.08 15.75
C PRO A 56 0.34 -2.20 16.78
N LYS A 57 1.58 -2.54 17.12
CA LYS A 57 2.39 -1.87 18.14
C LYS A 57 3.48 -0.98 17.59
N PHE A 58 4.07 -1.30 16.44
CA PHE A 58 5.16 -0.52 15.86
C PHE A 58 4.83 0.10 14.49
N HIS A 59 3.70 -0.26 13.90
CA HIS A 59 3.17 0.45 12.74
C HIS A 59 2.60 1.82 13.15
N LEU A 60 2.72 2.80 12.26
CA LEU A 60 2.11 4.11 12.49
C LEU A 60 0.59 3.98 12.31
N ILE A 61 -0.14 4.29 13.37
CA ILE A 61 -1.60 4.19 13.43
C ILE A 61 -2.20 5.43 14.10
N ALA A 62 -3.36 5.89 13.63
CA ALA A 62 -4.08 7.00 14.25
C ALA A 62 -4.52 6.65 15.69
N PRO A 63 -4.68 7.63 16.60
CA PRO A 63 -5.10 7.35 17.99
C PRO A 63 -6.42 6.59 18.10
N LYS A 64 -7.34 6.79 17.17
CA LYS A 64 -8.65 6.14 17.06
C LYS A 64 -9.25 6.42 15.67
N GLY A 65 -10.36 5.75 15.35
CA GLY A 65 -11.11 6.00 14.12
C GLY A 65 -10.42 5.48 12.86
N TRP A 66 -10.75 6.07 11.72
CA TRP A 66 -10.31 5.61 10.41
C TRP A 66 -9.02 6.31 9.96
N LEU A 67 -8.01 5.54 9.55
CA LEU A 67 -6.80 6.03 8.87
C LEU A 67 -6.70 5.38 7.49
N ASN A 68 -6.40 6.17 6.45
CA ASN A 68 -5.98 5.66 5.15
C ASN A 68 -4.70 6.36 4.64
N ASP A 69 -4.75 6.95 3.44
CA ASP A 69 -3.59 7.34 2.66
C ASP A 69 -2.54 8.15 3.44
N PRO A 70 -1.25 7.79 3.35
CA PRO A 70 -0.17 8.66 3.80
C PRO A 70 -0.13 9.94 2.97
N CYS A 71 -0.09 11.07 3.65
CA CYS A 71 -0.16 12.41 3.09
C CYS A 71 1.11 13.19 3.39
N ALA A 72 1.75 13.74 2.34
CA ALA A 72 2.97 14.52 2.44
C ALA A 72 4.06 13.89 3.33
N PRO A 73 4.39 12.59 3.16
CA PRO A 73 5.52 12.01 3.87
C PRO A 73 6.80 12.74 3.44
N GLY A 74 7.73 12.96 4.37
CA GLY A 74 8.93 13.71 4.08
C GLY A 74 9.83 13.95 5.28
N TYR A 75 10.87 14.73 5.05
CA TYR A 75 11.83 15.12 6.08
C TYR A 75 11.90 16.64 6.20
N ASP A 76 11.57 17.13 7.38
CA ASP A 76 11.68 18.52 7.78
C ASP A 76 13.12 18.83 8.18
N ARG A 77 13.85 19.49 7.27
CA ARG A 77 15.24 19.88 7.50
C ARG A 77 15.38 20.95 8.58
N ALA A 78 14.40 21.83 8.73
CA ALA A 78 14.46 22.92 9.70
C ALA A 78 14.37 22.38 11.14
N ASN A 79 13.56 21.35 11.36
CA ASN A 79 13.34 20.75 12.68
C ASN A 79 14.07 19.40 12.89
N ASP A 80 14.79 18.89 11.90
CA ASP A 80 15.53 17.61 11.90
C ASP A 80 14.65 16.39 12.25
N CYS A 81 13.46 16.31 11.66
CA CYS A 81 12.55 15.19 11.88
C CYS A 81 11.85 14.75 10.61
N TYR A 82 11.45 13.49 10.58
CA TYR A 82 10.50 12.98 9.60
C TYR A 82 9.09 13.43 9.95
N HIS A 83 8.30 13.68 8.93
CA HIS A 83 6.88 13.98 9.00
C HIS A 83 6.11 13.00 8.13
N ILE A 84 4.98 12.51 8.62
CA ILE A 84 3.97 11.81 7.84
C ILE A 84 2.60 12.33 8.26
N GLY A 85 1.89 12.95 7.32
CA GLY A 85 0.45 13.16 7.44
C GLY A 85 -0.31 11.90 7.02
N PHE A 86 -1.59 11.82 7.33
CA PHE A 86 -2.45 10.74 6.86
C PHE A 86 -3.91 11.19 6.81
N GLN A 87 -4.69 10.67 5.87
CA GLN A 87 -6.14 10.88 5.89
C GLN A 87 -6.72 10.25 7.17
N TRP A 88 -7.54 11.01 7.89
CA TRP A 88 -8.03 10.65 9.21
C TRP A 88 -9.49 11.06 9.44
N ASN A 89 -10.29 10.14 9.94
CA ASN A 89 -11.57 10.42 10.57
C ASN A 89 -11.53 10.00 12.06
N PRO A 90 -11.41 10.95 13.01
CA PRO A 90 -11.32 10.64 14.45
C PRO A 90 -12.64 10.15 15.08
N ASP A 91 -13.76 10.33 14.37
CA ASP A 91 -15.10 10.18 14.95
C ASP A 91 -15.64 8.74 14.79
N THR A 92 -15.21 8.02 13.75
CA THR A 92 -15.65 6.67 13.43
C THR A 92 -14.56 5.89 12.68
N PRO A 93 -14.48 4.55 12.81
CA PRO A 93 -13.60 3.69 11.99
C PRO A 93 -14.16 3.46 10.57
N GLU A 94 -14.85 4.46 10.01
CA GLU A 94 -15.43 4.46 8.67
C GLU A 94 -14.95 5.70 7.92
N TRP A 95 -14.73 5.55 6.61
CA TRP A 95 -14.35 6.67 5.75
C TRP A 95 -15.45 7.75 5.72
N GLY A 96 -15.04 9.02 5.73
CA GLY A 96 -15.93 10.18 5.65
C GLY A 96 -15.40 11.35 6.47
N ASN A 97 -15.84 12.58 6.16
CA ASN A 97 -15.37 13.81 6.82
C ASN A 97 -13.83 13.85 6.98
N ILE A 98 -13.13 13.53 5.89
CA ILE A 98 -11.70 13.27 5.90
C ILE A 98 -10.93 14.54 6.23
N LYS A 99 -10.08 14.42 7.24
CA LYS A 99 -9.12 15.41 7.72
C LYS A 99 -7.72 14.86 7.47
N TRP A 100 -6.69 15.68 7.69
CA TRP A 100 -5.35 15.14 7.87
C TRP A 100 -5.03 14.99 9.36
N GLY A 101 -4.48 13.85 9.74
CA GLY A 101 -3.67 13.71 10.95
C GLY A 101 -2.20 14.00 10.64
N ALA A 102 -1.35 14.02 11.67
CA ALA A 102 0.08 14.23 11.51
C ALA A 102 0.88 13.46 12.56
N ALA A 103 2.00 12.89 12.15
CA ALA A 103 2.97 12.25 13.01
C ALA A 103 4.39 12.73 12.68
N THR A 104 5.24 12.80 13.70
CA THR A 104 6.67 13.14 13.54
C THR A 104 7.56 12.09 14.15
N SER A 105 8.75 11.89 13.60
CA SER A 105 9.71 10.90 14.09
C SER A 105 11.16 11.37 13.90
N ARG A 106 12.07 10.91 14.77
CA ARG A 106 13.52 11.13 14.60
C ARG A 106 14.20 9.98 13.86
N ASP A 107 13.57 8.81 13.80
CA ASP A 107 14.15 7.54 13.37
C ASP A 107 13.30 6.76 12.35
N LEU A 108 12.13 7.26 11.94
CA LEU A 108 11.09 6.56 11.13
C LEU A 108 10.45 5.33 11.79
N LEU A 109 10.73 5.07 13.07
CA LEU A 109 10.22 3.91 13.80
C LEU A 109 9.31 4.35 14.94
N SER A 110 9.79 5.29 15.74
CA SER A 110 9.10 5.83 16.91
C SER A 110 8.40 7.12 16.50
N TRP A 111 7.07 7.08 16.48
CA TRP A 111 6.23 8.19 16.01
C TRP A 111 5.53 8.89 17.15
N ASP A 112 5.69 10.21 17.21
CA ASP A 112 4.80 11.07 18.00
C ASP A 112 3.60 11.44 17.11
N VAL A 113 2.49 10.74 17.34
CA VAL A 113 1.24 10.87 16.58
C VAL A 113 0.34 11.90 17.24
N SER A 114 -0.08 12.91 16.47
CA SER A 114 -0.95 13.97 16.95
C SER A 114 -2.35 13.44 17.31
N VAL A 115 -2.92 13.96 18.39
CA VAL A 115 -4.28 13.64 18.84
C VAL A 115 -5.34 14.59 18.28
N GLU A 116 -4.91 15.62 17.55
CA GLU A 116 -5.76 16.60 16.87
C GLU A 116 -5.44 16.62 15.37
N PRO A 117 -6.43 16.88 14.50
CA PRO A 117 -6.18 17.01 13.06
C PRO A 117 -5.24 18.17 12.72
N SER A 118 -4.40 17.98 11.70
CA SER A 118 -3.47 18.98 11.18
C SER A 118 -4.08 19.87 10.10
N ILE A 119 -5.01 19.33 9.31
CA ILE A 119 -5.85 20.08 8.35
C ILE A 119 -7.29 19.58 8.48
N VAL A 120 -8.24 20.50 8.60
CA VAL A 120 -9.68 20.21 8.69
C VAL A 120 -10.40 20.79 7.47
N PRO A 121 -11.41 20.09 6.91
CA PRO A 121 -12.30 20.63 5.90
C PRO A 121 -12.96 21.96 6.31
N THR A 122 -13.16 22.82 5.33
CA THR A 122 -13.93 24.07 5.42
C THR A 122 -15.13 24.02 4.50
N GLU A 123 -16.19 24.78 4.81
CA GLU A 123 -17.41 24.81 4.01
C GLU A 123 -17.20 25.34 2.58
N THR A 124 -16.13 26.12 2.34
CA THR A 124 -15.91 26.81 1.07
C THR A 124 -14.88 26.14 0.16
N GLU A 125 -13.82 25.56 0.73
CA GLU A 125 -12.67 25.08 -0.04
C GLU A 125 -12.71 23.58 -0.28
N ASP A 126 -13.19 22.79 0.69
CA ASP A 126 -12.99 21.34 0.72
C ASP A 126 -14.01 20.61 1.61
N GLN A 127 -15.28 21.04 1.57
CA GLN A 127 -16.37 20.45 2.36
C GLN A 127 -16.57 18.93 2.15
N GLY A 128 -16.02 18.36 1.07
CA GLY A 128 -16.01 16.93 0.80
C GLY A 128 -14.85 16.17 1.48
N GLY A 129 -13.79 16.87 1.89
CA GLY A 129 -12.64 16.30 2.58
C GLY A 129 -11.30 16.87 2.11
N VAL A 130 -10.28 16.73 2.97
CA VAL A 130 -8.88 17.00 2.64
C VAL A 130 -8.23 15.71 2.15
N PHE A 131 -8.12 15.54 0.83
CA PHE A 131 -7.61 14.32 0.20
C PHE A 131 -6.07 14.31 0.16
N THR A 132 -5.49 13.26 -0.43
CA THR A 132 -4.05 12.97 -0.40
C THR A 132 -3.23 14.10 -1.03
N GLY A 133 -1.97 14.18 -0.63
CA GLY A 133 -1.04 15.20 -1.08
C GLY A 133 0.42 14.78 -0.90
N CYS A 134 1.33 15.65 -1.35
CA CYS A 134 2.76 15.44 -1.28
C CYS A 134 3.46 16.64 -0.63
N LEU A 135 4.63 16.36 -0.03
CA LEU A 135 5.54 17.40 0.40
C LEU A 135 6.28 17.95 -0.82
N SER A 136 6.28 19.26 -0.98
CA SER A 136 7.06 19.94 -2.01
C SER A 136 8.56 19.79 -1.73
N PRO A 137 9.39 19.50 -2.74
CA PRO A 137 10.85 19.46 -2.57
C PRO A 137 11.46 20.85 -2.35
N VAL A 138 10.70 21.92 -2.62
CA VAL A 138 11.09 23.31 -2.41
C VAL A 138 10.12 24.02 -1.47
N GLU A 139 10.64 25.01 -0.77
CA GLU A 139 9.89 25.79 0.22
C GLU A 139 9.26 27.01 -0.45
N LEU A 140 7.97 27.28 -0.19
CA LEU A 140 7.35 28.55 -0.56
C LEU A 140 7.91 29.71 0.28
N ARG A 141 8.21 29.42 1.56
CA ARG A 141 8.79 30.35 2.53
C ARG A 141 9.99 29.69 3.21
N PRO A 142 11.15 30.38 3.31
CA PRO A 142 12.34 29.81 3.91
C PRO A 142 12.09 29.24 5.32
N GLY A 143 12.47 27.99 5.54
CA GLY A 143 12.32 27.29 6.82
C GLY A 143 10.91 26.76 7.09
N GLU A 144 9.98 26.84 6.12
CA GLU A 144 8.65 26.27 6.22
C GLU A 144 8.49 25.05 5.31
N MET A 145 7.89 23.99 5.83
CA MET A 145 7.40 22.90 4.99
C MET A 145 6.31 23.42 4.07
N THR A 146 6.28 22.94 2.83
CA THR A 146 5.24 23.28 1.85
C THR A 146 4.61 22.00 1.32
N THR A 147 3.28 21.90 1.33
CA THR A 147 2.55 20.73 0.82
C THR A 147 1.58 21.14 -0.28
N PHE A 148 1.40 20.25 -1.25
CA PHE A 148 0.27 20.28 -2.18
C PHE A 148 -0.71 19.16 -1.79
N TYR A 149 -2.01 19.40 -1.93
CA TYR A 149 -3.03 18.41 -1.59
C TYR A 149 -4.30 18.60 -2.42
N THR A 150 -5.13 17.57 -2.47
CA THR A 150 -6.45 17.67 -3.10
C THR A 150 -7.50 18.21 -2.14
N SER A 151 -8.11 19.33 -2.50
CA SER A 151 -9.27 19.92 -1.80
C SER A 151 -10.56 19.39 -2.45
N ALA A 152 -11.20 18.40 -1.84
CA ALA A 152 -12.41 17.77 -2.37
C ALA A 152 -13.68 18.54 -1.95
N ARG A 153 -14.54 18.90 -2.90
CA ARG A 153 -15.65 19.85 -2.71
C ARG A 153 -17.03 19.25 -2.94
N ILE A 154 -17.17 18.38 -3.95
CA ILE A 154 -18.46 17.84 -4.38
C ILE A 154 -18.36 16.32 -4.39
N LEU A 155 -19.07 15.67 -3.46
CA LEU A 155 -19.20 14.21 -3.39
C LEU A 155 -20.54 13.74 -4.01
N PRO A 156 -20.67 12.48 -4.44
CA PRO A 156 -19.61 11.46 -4.51
C PRO A 156 -18.62 11.70 -5.67
N ILE A 157 -17.38 11.25 -5.48
CA ILE A 157 -16.34 11.21 -6.51
C ILE A 157 -15.98 9.73 -6.69
N HIS A 158 -16.06 9.24 -7.93
CA HIS A 158 -15.76 7.84 -8.25
C HIS A 158 -15.53 7.68 -9.75
N HIS A 159 -14.59 6.85 -10.18
CA HIS A 159 -14.22 6.70 -11.60
C HIS A 159 -15.36 6.20 -12.51
N THR A 160 -16.38 5.54 -11.92
CA THR A 160 -17.57 5.05 -12.65
C THR A 160 -18.66 6.11 -12.83
N LEU A 161 -18.54 7.26 -12.17
CA LEU A 161 -19.51 8.35 -12.23
C LEU A 161 -19.04 9.44 -13.19
N PRO A 162 -19.96 10.22 -13.79
CA PRO A 162 -19.58 11.41 -14.53
C PRO A 162 -18.80 12.39 -13.63
N TYR A 163 -17.63 12.81 -14.09
CA TYR A 163 -16.82 13.79 -13.37
C TYR A 163 -17.52 15.14 -13.26
N ASN A 164 -17.60 15.68 -12.04
CA ASN A 164 -18.17 17.00 -11.80
C ASN A 164 -17.04 18.03 -11.71
N TYR A 165 -16.92 18.90 -12.71
CA TYR A 165 -15.86 19.91 -12.72
C TYR A 165 -15.86 20.75 -11.43
N GLY A 166 -14.71 20.82 -10.77
CA GLY A 166 -14.57 21.49 -9.48
C GLY A 166 -14.83 20.62 -8.26
N SER A 167 -15.12 19.31 -8.43
CA SER A 167 -15.20 18.36 -7.32
C SER A 167 -13.85 18.13 -6.65
N GLU A 168 -12.77 18.11 -7.42
CA GLU A 168 -11.40 17.92 -6.94
C GLU A 168 -10.56 19.13 -7.39
N GLY A 169 -10.04 19.90 -6.43
CA GLY A 169 -9.11 21.01 -6.67
C GLY A 169 -7.73 20.70 -6.12
N LEU A 170 -6.71 21.40 -6.61
CA LEU A 170 -5.34 21.36 -6.11
C LEU A 170 -5.10 22.55 -5.20
N SER A 171 -4.73 22.32 -3.95
CA SER A 171 -4.47 23.36 -2.95
C SER A 171 -3.04 23.25 -2.38
N LEU A 172 -2.60 24.32 -1.71
CA LEU A 172 -1.27 24.43 -1.10
C LEU A 172 -1.39 24.90 0.35
N ALA A 173 -0.50 24.43 1.22
CA ALA A 173 -0.36 24.96 2.57
C ALA A 173 1.12 24.95 3.03
N THR A 174 1.46 25.79 4.01
CA THR A 174 2.79 25.81 4.65
C THR A 174 2.75 25.48 6.13
N SER A 175 3.85 25.00 6.70
CA SER A 175 3.92 24.66 8.13
C SER A 175 5.29 25.03 8.72
N THR A 176 5.25 25.66 9.90
CA THR A 176 6.44 26.01 10.70
C THR A 176 6.70 25.02 11.84
N ASN A 177 5.86 23.99 12.02
CA ASN A 177 5.90 23.08 13.17
C ASN A 177 5.84 21.61 12.75
N SER A 178 6.57 21.28 11.68
CA SER A 178 6.72 19.92 11.17
C SER A 178 5.39 19.26 10.80
N GLY A 179 4.49 20.03 10.18
CA GLY A 179 3.20 19.54 9.66
C GLY A 179 2.13 19.25 10.71
N ARG A 180 2.35 19.65 11.98
CA ARG A 180 1.32 19.54 13.03
C ARG A 180 0.14 20.45 12.78
N THR A 181 0.39 21.63 12.22
CA THR A 181 -0.65 22.53 11.70
C THR A 181 -0.19 23.12 10.37
N TRP A 182 -1.14 23.51 9.54
CA TRP A 182 -0.87 24.08 8.21
C TRP A 182 -1.60 25.39 7.98
N ASP A 183 -0.85 26.40 7.51
CA ASP A 183 -1.36 27.67 7.03
C ASP A 183 -1.71 27.54 5.55
N ARG A 184 -3.01 27.54 5.25
CA ARG A 184 -3.55 27.30 3.91
C ARG A 184 -3.31 28.51 3.01
N HIS A 185 -3.02 28.24 1.74
CA HIS A 185 -3.12 29.26 0.70
C HIS A 185 -4.58 29.67 0.51
N ALA A 186 -4.84 30.96 0.26
CA ALA A 186 -6.19 31.54 0.32
C ALA A 186 -7.18 30.99 -0.73
N THR A 187 -6.67 30.42 -1.82
CA THR A 187 -7.48 29.78 -2.87
C THR A 187 -6.79 28.53 -3.38
N PRO A 188 -7.54 27.54 -3.89
CA PRO A 188 -6.95 26.45 -4.66
C PRO A 188 -6.07 26.99 -5.78
N ILE A 189 -4.92 26.34 -5.97
CA ILE A 189 -3.95 26.61 -7.03
C ILE A 189 -4.55 26.31 -8.39
N LEU A 190 -5.23 25.16 -8.52
CA LEU A 190 -6.03 24.81 -9.68
C LEU A 190 -7.43 24.38 -9.20
N PRO A 191 -8.51 24.90 -9.78
CA PRO A 191 -9.87 24.54 -9.37
C PRO A 191 -10.31 23.17 -9.91
N GLY A 192 -9.54 22.54 -10.80
CA GLY A 192 -9.87 21.26 -11.44
C GLY A 192 -8.95 20.97 -12.63
N PRO A 193 -9.21 19.87 -13.38
CA PRO A 193 -8.45 19.52 -14.58
C PRO A 193 -8.59 20.55 -15.69
N PRO A 194 -7.72 20.55 -16.72
CA PRO A 194 -7.98 21.25 -17.98
C PRO A 194 -9.38 20.93 -18.53
N THR A 195 -10.13 21.96 -18.91
CA THR A 195 -11.57 21.86 -19.22
C THR A 195 -11.91 21.02 -20.46
N ASP A 196 -10.93 20.79 -21.33
CA ASP A 196 -11.04 19.97 -22.53
C ASP A 196 -10.81 18.47 -22.25
N LEU A 197 -10.30 18.11 -21.08
CA LEU A 197 -10.10 16.72 -20.66
C LEU A 197 -11.37 16.15 -20.00
N LYS A 198 -11.74 14.96 -20.44
CA LYS A 198 -12.80 14.16 -19.81
C LYS A 198 -12.15 13.15 -18.88
N VAL A 199 -11.98 13.53 -17.62
CA VAL A 199 -11.29 12.71 -16.62
C VAL A 199 -12.23 11.75 -15.89
N THR A 200 -11.70 10.66 -15.35
CA THR A 200 -12.39 9.75 -14.40
C THR A 200 -12.15 10.15 -12.94
N GLY A 201 -11.01 10.78 -12.67
CA GLY A 201 -10.60 11.35 -11.39
C GLY A 201 -9.46 12.34 -11.61
N TRP A 202 -9.23 13.23 -10.65
CA TRP A 202 -8.19 14.24 -10.72
C TRP A 202 -7.72 14.65 -9.32
N ARG A 203 -6.86 13.83 -8.70
CA ARG A 203 -6.44 13.99 -7.29
C ARG A 203 -5.00 13.57 -7.03
N ASP A 204 -4.57 13.70 -5.78
CA ASP A 204 -3.32 13.16 -5.23
C ASP A 204 -2.06 13.72 -5.90
N PRO A 205 -1.77 15.02 -5.73
CA PRO A 205 -0.63 15.64 -6.37
C PRO A 205 0.70 15.05 -5.88
N PHE A 206 1.65 14.87 -6.80
CA PHE A 206 3.03 14.49 -6.50
C PHE A 206 4.03 15.39 -7.23
N VAL A 207 4.97 16.00 -6.51
CA VAL A 207 5.92 17.00 -7.06
C VAL A 207 7.36 16.57 -6.85
N SER A 208 8.17 16.62 -7.91
CA SER A 208 9.62 16.43 -7.82
C SER A 208 10.36 16.99 -9.03
N THR A 209 11.69 16.98 -8.95
CA THR A 209 12.56 17.11 -10.13
C THR A 209 12.71 15.74 -10.79
N TRP A 210 12.57 15.66 -12.11
CA TRP A 210 12.68 14.42 -12.88
C TRP A 210 13.70 14.58 -14.01
N PRO A 211 14.95 14.10 -13.83
CA PRO A 211 16.04 14.34 -14.79
C PRO A 211 15.73 13.85 -16.22
N SER A 212 15.12 12.67 -16.36
CA SER A 212 14.71 12.15 -17.68
C SER A 212 13.65 13.02 -18.35
N MET A 213 12.71 13.57 -17.57
CA MET A 213 11.68 14.50 -18.05
C MET A 213 12.31 15.80 -18.52
N ALA A 214 13.18 16.40 -17.68
CA ALA A 214 13.90 17.62 -17.99
C ALA A 214 14.71 17.48 -19.28
N LYS A 215 15.47 16.38 -19.40
CA LYS A 215 16.24 16.07 -20.60
C LYS A 215 15.36 15.93 -21.85
N ALA A 216 14.24 15.23 -21.75
CA ALA A 216 13.34 15.02 -22.89
C ALA A 216 12.68 16.32 -23.37
N LEU A 217 12.41 17.26 -22.45
CA LEU A 217 11.79 18.55 -22.75
C LEU A 217 12.81 19.67 -23.03
N GLY A 218 14.10 19.42 -22.81
CA GLY A 218 15.15 20.44 -22.92
C GLY A 218 15.12 21.48 -21.79
N ASP A 219 14.55 21.11 -20.64
CA ASP A 219 14.47 21.94 -19.45
C ASP A 219 15.74 21.79 -18.56
N SER A 220 15.85 22.63 -17.52
CA SER A 220 16.89 22.50 -16.49
C SER A 220 16.62 21.27 -15.61
N GLU A 221 17.68 20.63 -15.09
CA GLU A 221 17.52 19.53 -14.11
C GLU A 221 16.86 19.98 -12.80
N GLU A 222 16.89 21.28 -12.51
CA GLU A 222 16.20 21.90 -11.37
C GLU A 222 14.71 22.16 -11.62
N THR A 223 14.21 21.93 -12.85
CA THR A 223 12.80 22.14 -13.17
C THR A 223 11.91 21.20 -12.37
N LEU A 224 10.90 21.79 -11.73
CA LEU A 224 9.89 21.07 -10.98
C LEU A 224 8.75 20.64 -11.89
N TYR A 225 8.37 19.38 -11.72
CA TYR A 225 7.20 18.80 -12.36
C TYR A 225 6.23 18.30 -11.30
N GLY A 226 4.95 18.32 -11.66
CA GLY A 226 3.86 17.81 -10.85
C GLY A 226 3.06 16.76 -11.61
N ILE A 227 2.59 15.75 -10.90
CA ILE A 227 1.56 14.81 -11.33
C ILE A 227 0.27 15.11 -10.58
N VAL A 228 -0.87 14.96 -11.25
CA VAL A 228 -2.16 14.69 -10.61
C VAL A 228 -2.67 13.35 -11.14
N SER A 229 -3.05 12.44 -10.26
CA SER A 229 -3.52 11.10 -10.57
C SER A 229 -4.94 11.08 -11.13
N GLY A 230 -5.22 10.07 -11.96
CA GLY A 230 -6.55 9.83 -12.48
C GLY A 230 -6.57 8.94 -13.72
N GLY A 231 -7.42 9.32 -14.66
CA GLY A 231 -7.63 8.60 -15.90
C GLY A 231 -8.47 9.42 -16.88
N LEU A 232 -8.47 8.99 -18.13
CA LEU A 232 -9.26 9.58 -19.20
C LEU A 232 -10.44 8.66 -19.53
N LEU A 233 -11.65 9.23 -19.49
CA LEU A 233 -12.89 8.51 -19.72
C LEU A 233 -12.87 7.81 -21.08
N GLY A 234 -13.00 6.48 -21.06
CA GLY A 234 -13.02 5.64 -22.26
C GLY A 234 -11.66 5.44 -22.95
N GLN A 235 -10.57 5.94 -22.37
CA GLN A 235 -9.21 5.74 -22.88
C GLN A 235 -8.40 4.84 -21.94
N GLY A 236 -8.34 5.18 -20.66
CA GLY A 236 -7.60 4.42 -19.66
C GLY A 236 -7.02 5.29 -18.54
N PRO A 237 -6.43 4.66 -17.52
CA PRO A 237 -5.80 5.36 -16.41
C PRO A 237 -4.51 6.06 -16.85
N THR A 238 -4.25 7.25 -16.32
CA THR A 238 -3.07 8.04 -16.67
C THR A 238 -2.89 9.21 -15.68
N PRO A 239 -1.65 9.54 -15.27
CA PRO A 239 -1.40 10.76 -14.53
C PRO A 239 -1.28 11.96 -15.47
N PHE A 240 -1.70 13.12 -14.99
CA PHE A 240 -1.63 14.40 -15.70
C PHE A 240 -0.39 15.16 -15.27
N ILE A 241 0.47 15.52 -16.23
CA ILE A 241 1.76 16.15 -15.98
C ILE A 241 1.66 17.66 -16.10
N TYR A 242 2.31 18.34 -15.16
CA TYR A 242 2.43 19.79 -15.10
C TYR A 242 3.90 20.17 -14.96
N ARG A 243 4.27 21.30 -15.56
CA ARG A 243 5.51 22.04 -15.24
C ARG A 243 5.17 23.13 -14.23
N LEU A 244 5.95 23.27 -13.17
CA LEU A 244 5.82 24.35 -12.20
C LEU A 244 6.76 25.50 -12.56
N ASP A 245 6.33 26.74 -12.30
CA ASP A 245 7.18 27.92 -12.39
C ASP A 245 8.19 27.93 -11.23
N SER A 246 9.47 28.12 -11.55
CA SER A 246 10.56 28.09 -10.56
C SER A 246 10.59 29.31 -9.64
N GLU A 247 10.03 30.44 -10.06
CA GLU A 247 9.92 31.66 -9.25
C GLU A 247 8.62 31.69 -8.44
N ASP A 248 7.61 30.93 -8.87
CA ASP A 248 6.28 30.90 -8.27
C ASP A 248 5.64 29.52 -8.40
N ILE A 249 5.90 28.65 -7.42
CA ILE A 249 5.41 27.26 -7.40
C ILE A 249 3.88 27.13 -7.30
N THR A 250 3.16 28.25 -7.18
CA THR A 250 1.70 28.31 -7.31
C THR A 250 1.25 28.28 -8.77
N LYS A 251 2.14 28.41 -9.75
CA LYS A 251 1.79 28.36 -11.17
C LYS A 251 2.13 27.01 -11.78
N TRP A 252 1.07 26.29 -12.16
CA TRP A 252 1.15 24.96 -12.76
C TRP A 252 0.70 25.04 -14.22
N SER A 253 1.57 24.67 -15.15
CA SER A 253 1.29 24.63 -16.59
C SER A 253 1.12 23.18 -17.03
N PHE A 254 -0.10 22.81 -17.45
CA PHE A 254 -0.39 21.47 -17.96
C PHE A 254 0.45 21.16 -19.21
N LEU A 255 1.03 19.95 -19.26
CA LEU A 255 1.82 19.47 -20.39
C LEU A 255 1.05 18.41 -21.19
N SER A 256 0.73 17.27 -20.55
CA SER A 256 0.09 16.13 -21.20
C SER A 256 -0.42 15.11 -20.18
N PRO A 257 -1.34 14.21 -20.57
CA PRO A 257 -1.45 12.89 -19.94
C PRO A 257 -0.17 12.09 -20.23
N LEU A 258 0.43 11.46 -19.22
CA LEU A 258 1.75 10.84 -19.40
C LEU A 258 1.70 9.50 -20.12
N VAL A 259 0.68 8.69 -19.84
CA VAL A 259 0.60 7.29 -20.25
C VAL A 259 -0.59 7.08 -21.18
N SER A 260 -0.38 6.28 -22.22
CA SER A 260 -1.42 5.83 -23.14
C SER A 260 -1.55 4.31 -23.08
N LEU A 261 -2.28 3.81 -22.08
CA LEU A 261 -2.65 2.41 -21.93
C LEU A 261 -4.18 2.28 -21.93
N PRO A 262 -4.76 1.22 -22.52
CA PRO A 262 -6.19 0.99 -22.45
C PRO A 262 -6.62 0.68 -21.00
N CYS A 263 -7.91 0.91 -20.68
CA CYS A 263 -8.49 0.40 -19.43
C CYS A 263 -8.18 -1.10 -19.26
N ASN A 264 -7.85 -1.46 -18.03
CA ASN A 264 -7.54 -2.82 -17.60
C ASN A 264 -6.41 -3.48 -18.40
N PHE A 265 -5.46 -2.68 -18.89
CA PHE A 265 -4.25 -3.20 -19.52
C PHE A 265 -3.54 -4.18 -18.58
N SER A 266 -3.11 -5.32 -19.13
CA SER A 266 -2.30 -6.30 -18.43
C SER A 266 -1.35 -6.95 -19.41
N GLN A 267 -0.03 -6.79 -19.20
CA GLN A 267 0.98 -7.47 -20.02
C GLN A 267 1.01 -8.97 -19.73
N SER A 268 0.77 -9.35 -18.47
CA SER A 268 0.66 -10.73 -18.01
C SER A 268 -0.35 -10.81 -16.88
N PRO A 269 -1.42 -11.62 -17.01
CA PRO A 269 -2.36 -11.87 -15.92
C PRO A 269 -1.71 -12.48 -14.68
N ARG A 270 -0.52 -13.09 -14.85
CA ARG A 270 0.25 -13.68 -13.75
C ARG A 270 1.14 -12.63 -13.09
N TRP A 271 1.98 -11.93 -13.86
CA TRP A 271 3.11 -11.16 -13.31
C TRP A 271 2.91 -9.64 -13.21
N SER A 272 2.05 -9.02 -14.03
CA SER A 272 1.85 -7.56 -14.03
C SER A 272 0.54 -7.06 -13.42
N ALA A 273 -0.40 -7.98 -13.15
CA ALA A 273 -1.77 -7.65 -12.75
C ALA A 273 -2.51 -6.74 -13.76
N ASP A 274 -3.73 -6.34 -13.40
CA ASP A 274 -4.63 -5.48 -14.17
C ASP A 274 -4.40 -4.03 -13.73
N HIS A 275 -4.19 -3.10 -14.67
CA HIS A 275 -3.90 -1.68 -14.37
C HIS A 275 -5.14 -0.83 -14.05
N GLY A 276 -6.33 -1.43 -14.00
CA GLY A 276 -7.57 -0.77 -13.61
C GLY A 276 -8.08 0.23 -14.64
N ALA A 277 -9.03 1.05 -14.21
CA ALA A 277 -9.68 2.09 -15.01
C ALA A 277 -9.26 3.52 -14.59
N ASN A 278 -8.77 3.70 -13.37
CA ASN A 278 -8.29 4.97 -12.85
C ASN A 278 -7.11 4.74 -11.89
N TRP A 279 -6.19 5.71 -11.79
CA TRP A 279 -5.06 5.65 -10.86
C TRP A 279 -5.19 6.67 -9.75
N GLU A 280 -4.62 6.32 -8.59
CA GLU A 280 -4.56 7.11 -7.37
C GLU A 280 -3.13 7.15 -6.83
N VAL A 281 -2.81 8.17 -6.04
CA VAL A 281 -1.54 8.34 -5.31
C VAL A 281 -0.30 8.05 -6.17
N THR A 282 -0.31 8.55 -7.41
CA THR A 282 0.72 8.20 -8.39
C THR A 282 2.01 8.96 -8.14
N ASN A 283 3.09 8.21 -7.92
CA ASN A 283 4.43 8.71 -7.70
C ASN A 283 5.28 8.48 -8.96
N PHE A 284 6.02 9.50 -9.41
CA PHE A 284 7.04 9.36 -10.47
C PHE A 284 8.44 9.47 -9.89
N LEU A 285 9.27 8.49 -10.19
CA LEU A 285 10.60 8.34 -9.61
C LEU A 285 11.62 8.02 -10.69
N SER A 286 12.74 8.72 -10.68
CA SER A 286 13.95 8.29 -11.38
C SER A 286 14.88 7.65 -10.35
N LEU A 287 15.22 6.38 -10.53
CA LEU A 287 16.13 5.63 -9.66
C LEU A 287 17.40 5.27 -10.43
N GLN A 288 18.55 5.56 -9.85
CA GLN A 288 19.84 5.12 -10.37
C GLN A 288 20.12 3.70 -9.87
N ASP A 289 20.61 2.83 -10.75
CA ASP A 289 21.17 1.54 -10.34
C ASP A 289 22.41 1.79 -9.48
N GLN A 290 22.55 1.11 -8.35
CA GLN A 290 23.67 1.34 -7.44
C GLN A 290 25.01 0.89 -8.05
N ASP A 291 24.96 -0.04 -9.00
CA ASP A 291 26.12 -0.65 -9.62
C ASP A 291 26.25 -0.24 -11.11
N ASP A 292 25.55 0.80 -11.56
CA ASP A 292 25.54 1.30 -12.94
C ASP A 292 25.21 2.81 -13.01
N ASP A 293 25.66 3.48 -14.07
CA ASP A 293 25.30 4.87 -14.33
C ASP A 293 23.89 5.01 -14.94
N ARG A 294 23.21 3.88 -15.20
CA ARG A 294 21.85 3.86 -15.75
C ARG A 294 20.82 4.34 -14.72
N THR A 295 19.97 5.25 -15.18
CA THR A 295 18.75 5.67 -14.48
C THR A 295 17.54 5.01 -15.11
N HIS A 296 16.61 4.55 -14.28
CA HIS A 296 15.33 3.98 -14.69
C HIS A 296 14.19 4.83 -14.13
N ASP A 297 13.19 5.09 -14.97
CA ASP A 297 12.01 5.84 -14.59
C ASP A 297 10.87 4.89 -14.24
N PHE A 298 10.25 5.14 -13.09
CA PHE A 298 9.17 4.34 -12.54
C PHE A 298 7.96 5.21 -12.24
N LEU A 299 6.77 4.65 -12.52
CA LEU A 299 5.53 5.06 -11.89
C LEU A 299 5.16 4.04 -10.81
N ILE A 300 4.70 4.51 -9.66
CA ILE A 300 4.11 3.71 -8.59
C ILE A 300 2.71 4.26 -8.36
N MET A 301 1.68 3.42 -8.38
CA MET A 301 0.29 3.85 -8.41
C MET A 301 -0.62 2.91 -7.63
N GLY A 302 -1.59 3.49 -6.92
CA GLY A 302 -2.83 2.78 -6.62
C GLY A 302 -3.65 2.67 -7.90
N VAL A 303 -4.27 1.52 -8.13
CA VAL A 303 -5.20 1.30 -9.24
C VAL A 303 -6.58 0.97 -8.69
N GLU A 304 -7.63 1.55 -9.27
CA GLU A 304 -9.04 1.25 -8.98
C GLU A 304 -9.77 0.79 -10.27
N GLY A 305 -10.87 0.06 -10.13
CA GLY A 305 -11.62 -0.48 -11.26
C GLY A 305 -11.02 -1.76 -11.86
N LEU A 306 -10.44 -2.63 -11.03
CA LEU A 306 -9.95 -3.95 -11.45
C LEU A 306 -11.09 -4.87 -11.96
N LEU A 307 -10.79 -5.73 -12.92
CA LEU A 307 -11.75 -6.76 -13.35
C LEU A 307 -11.82 -7.90 -12.34
N ALA A 308 -13.05 -8.29 -11.99
CA ALA A 308 -13.29 -9.45 -11.14
C ALA A 308 -12.72 -10.75 -11.77
N THR A 309 -12.01 -11.54 -10.96
CA THR A 309 -11.43 -12.83 -11.37
C THR A 309 -11.83 -13.92 -10.38
N GLU A 310 -11.53 -15.19 -10.66
CA GLU A 310 -11.75 -16.26 -9.67
C GLU A 310 -11.02 -16.00 -8.34
N LYS A 311 -9.85 -15.34 -8.39
CA LYS A 311 -9.07 -14.95 -7.20
C LYS A 311 -9.77 -13.91 -6.32
N SER A 312 -10.75 -13.19 -6.87
CA SER A 312 -11.48 -12.14 -6.17
C SER A 312 -12.71 -12.68 -5.42
N ARG A 313 -13.03 -13.97 -5.59
CA ARG A 313 -14.14 -14.64 -4.89
C ARG A 313 -13.89 -14.68 -3.39
N GLY A 314 -14.88 -14.21 -2.63
CA GLY A 314 -14.84 -14.23 -1.16
C GLY A 314 -14.03 -13.09 -0.53
N ARG A 315 -13.42 -12.22 -1.34
CA ARG A 315 -12.71 -11.02 -0.86
C ARG A 315 -13.66 -9.86 -0.58
N SER A 316 -13.16 -8.82 0.09
CA SER A 316 -13.87 -7.56 0.29
C SER A 316 -14.14 -6.86 -1.05
N ASP A 317 -15.05 -5.89 -1.08
CA ASP A 317 -15.31 -5.12 -2.31
C ASP A 317 -14.14 -4.22 -2.67
N PHE A 318 -13.40 -3.72 -1.67
CA PHE A 318 -12.18 -2.96 -1.88
C PHE A 318 -11.11 -3.81 -2.60
N ASP A 319 -10.81 -5.01 -2.10
CA ASP A 319 -9.77 -5.89 -2.69
C ASP A 319 -10.12 -6.39 -4.10
N LYS A 320 -11.41 -6.43 -4.45
CA LYS A 320 -11.84 -6.79 -5.81
C LYS A 320 -11.57 -5.68 -6.81
N ASP A 321 -11.50 -4.44 -6.33
CA ASP A 321 -11.49 -3.24 -7.14
C ASP A 321 -10.12 -2.54 -7.14
N HIS A 322 -9.30 -2.75 -6.11
CA HIS A 322 -8.06 -1.99 -5.87
C HIS A 322 -6.78 -2.86 -5.90
N GLY A 323 -5.66 -2.23 -6.24
CA GLY A 323 -4.32 -2.83 -6.11
C GLY A 323 -3.18 -1.80 -6.11
N GLN A 324 -2.01 -2.17 -5.57
CA GLN A 324 -0.82 -1.33 -5.60
C GLN A 324 0.19 -1.83 -6.64
N LEU A 325 0.38 -1.07 -7.71
CA LEU A 325 1.26 -1.42 -8.82
C LEU A 325 2.45 -0.47 -8.95
N TRP A 326 3.41 -0.92 -9.77
CA TRP A 326 4.48 -0.10 -10.32
C TRP A 326 4.72 -0.49 -11.79
N MET A 327 5.27 0.44 -12.57
CA MET A 327 5.80 0.14 -13.89
C MET A 327 7.05 0.95 -14.21
N CYS A 328 7.96 0.35 -14.97
CA CYS A 328 9.12 0.99 -15.56
C CYS A 328 8.78 1.47 -16.98
N GLY A 329 9.27 2.65 -17.33
CA GLY A 329 9.11 3.18 -18.68
C GLY A 329 10.27 4.05 -19.14
N THR A 330 10.21 4.44 -20.41
CA THR A 330 11.11 5.45 -21.00
C THR A 330 10.32 6.69 -21.34
N ILE A 331 10.84 7.85 -20.93
CA ILE A 331 10.28 9.14 -21.32
C ILE A 331 10.66 9.47 -22.76
N GLU A 332 9.66 9.81 -23.56
CA GLU A 332 9.78 10.32 -24.92
C GLU A 332 8.99 11.63 -25.02
N ALA A 333 9.48 12.61 -25.78
CA ALA A 333 8.77 13.87 -26.00
C ALA A 333 8.42 14.03 -27.49
N HIS A 334 7.16 14.39 -27.77
CA HIS A 334 6.69 14.71 -29.11
C HIS A 334 6.03 16.09 -29.10
N ASP A 335 6.49 17.01 -29.94
CA ASP A 335 6.02 18.41 -29.99
C ASP A 335 5.98 19.12 -28.61
N GLY A 336 6.97 18.83 -27.77
CA GLY A 336 7.08 19.42 -26.42
C GLY A 336 6.13 18.81 -25.38
N GLN A 337 5.40 17.75 -25.72
CA GLN A 337 4.56 16.99 -24.79
C GLN A 337 5.28 15.69 -24.39
N PRO A 338 5.46 15.44 -23.08
CA PRO A 338 6.07 14.20 -22.63
C PRO A 338 5.06 13.04 -22.68
N GLY A 339 5.57 11.85 -22.95
CA GLY A 339 4.88 10.58 -22.81
C GLY A 339 5.80 9.52 -22.21
N LEU A 340 5.24 8.54 -21.53
CA LEU A 340 5.96 7.39 -20.99
C LEU A 340 5.57 6.13 -21.77
N LYS A 341 6.57 5.51 -22.38
CA LYS A 341 6.44 4.20 -23.01
C LYS A 341 6.68 3.11 -21.97
N HIS A 342 5.65 2.35 -21.67
CA HIS A 342 5.72 1.21 -20.75
C HIS A 342 6.69 0.14 -21.26
N LEU A 343 7.53 -0.40 -20.37
CA LEU A 343 8.46 -1.50 -20.65
C LEU A 343 8.08 -2.80 -19.92
N TYR A 344 8.01 -2.74 -18.60
CA TYR A 344 7.71 -3.86 -17.71
C TYR A 344 7.20 -3.31 -16.37
N GLY A 345 6.51 -4.12 -15.58
CA GLY A 345 5.90 -3.69 -14.32
C GLY A 345 5.14 -4.81 -13.61
N GLY A 346 4.71 -4.53 -12.37
CA GLY A 346 3.87 -5.46 -11.62
C GLY A 346 3.47 -4.92 -10.27
N PRO A 347 2.93 -5.78 -9.39
CA PRO A 347 2.50 -5.36 -8.07
C PRO A 347 3.70 -4.92 -7.21
N LEU A 348 3.53 -3.82 -6.48
CA LEU A 348 4.46 -3.42 -5.41
C LEU A 348 4.22 -4.29 -4.17
N ASP A 349 2.97 -4.70 -3.97
CA ASP A 349 2.49 -5.60 -2.93
C ASP A 349 1.29 -6.38 -3.47
N HIS A 350 1.18 -7.66 -3.11
CA HIS A 350 0.12 -8.56 -3.59
C HIS A 350 -1.06 -8.71 -2.61
N GLY A 351 -1.06 -8.01 -1.48
CA GLY A 351 -2.11 -8.10 -0.48
C GLY A 351 -2.70 -6.73 -0.11
N ALA A 352 -2.92 -6.52 1.19
CA ALA A 352 -3.70 -5.44 1.79
C ALA A 352 -3.03 -4.04 1.79
N TYR A 353 -2.00 -3.82 0.96
CA TYR A 353 -1.28 -2.55 0.87
C TYR A 353 -1.83 -1.70 -0.28
N TYR A 354 -2.12 -0.43 -0.02
CA TYR A 354 -2.59 0.54 -1.01
C TYR A 354 -2.04 1.95 -0.74
N ALA A 355 -2.33 2.90 -1.64
CA ALA A 355 -2.01 4.33 -1.49
C ALA A 355 -0.53 4.62 -1.14
N GLY A 356 0.40 3.90 -1.78
CA GLY A 356 1.83 4.09 -1.55
C GLY A 356 2.32 5.49 -1.92
N ASN A 357 2.81 6.25 -0.95
CA ASN A 357 3.32 7.61 -1.12
C ASN A 357 4.78 7.71 -0.65
N SER A 358 5.66 8.22 -1.51
CA SER A 358 7.10 8.15 -1.34
C SER A 358 7.75 9.52 -1.12
N PHE A 359 8.92 9.52 -0.51
CA PHE A 359 9.72 10.71 -0.30
C PHE A 359 11.20 10.38 -0.34
N TRP A 360 12.02 11.40 -0.61
CA TRP A 360 13.46 11.27 -0.53
C TRP A 360 13.93 11.45 0.91
N ASP A 361 14.60 10.44 1.45
CA ASP A 361 15.24 10.52 2.77
C ASP A 361 16.68 11.05 2.61
N PRO A 362 16.96 12.29 3.06
CA PRO A 362 18.30 12.85 2.95
C PRO A 362 19.29 12.29 3.98
N LYS A 363 18.84 11.58 5.03
CA LYS A 363 19.76 10.97 6.00
C LYS A 363 20.41 9.70 5.46
N THR A 364 19.65 8.92 4.68
CA THR A 364 20.11 7.66 4.11
C THR A 364 20.39 7.73 2.61
N ASN A 365 20.02 8.83 1.94
CA ASN A 365 20.14 8.99 0.49
C ASN A 365 19.35 7.90 -0.26
N GLN A 366 18.14 7.64 0.21
CA GLN A 366 17.25 6.60 -0.32
C GLN A 366 15.85 7.14 -0.55
N ARG A 367 15.14 6.52 -1.50
CA ARG A 367 13.71 6.77 -1.68
C ARG A 367 12.94 5.84 -0.74
N ILE A 368 12.18 6.42 0.18
CA ILE A 368 11.33 5.70 1.13
C ILE A 368 9.88 5.79 0.66
N ILE A 369 9.13 4.70 0.76
CA ILE A 369 7.69 4.65 0.52
C ILE A 369 6.99 4.06 1.74
N VAL A 370 5.82 4.60 2.04
CA VAL A 370 4.86 4.06 3.00
C VAL A 370 3.50 4.00 2.31
N GLY A 371 2.71 2.99 2.64
CA GLY A 371 1.34 2.83 2.15
C GLY A 371 0.37 2.49 3.26
N TRP A 372 -0.90 2.67 2.96
CA TRP A 372 -2.02 2.28 3.81
C TRP A 372 -2.17 0.75 3.81
N VAL A 373 -2.26 0.16 4.99
CA VAL A 373 -2.68 -1.24 5.18
C VAL A 373 -4.16 -1.24 5.54
N VAL A 374 -4.96 -1.86 4.67
CA VAL A 374 -6.42 -1.80 4.76
C VAL A 374 -6.99 -2.71 5.84
N GLU A 375 -8.16 -2.34 6.37
CA GLU A 375 -8.91 -3.10 7.37
C GLU A 375 -10.24 -3.60 6.80
N GLU A 376 -10.20 -4.10 5.56
CA GLU A 376 -11.40 -4.52 4.82
C GLU A 376 -11.76 -6.00 4.98
N ASP A 377 -10.88 -6.79 5.62
CA ASP A 377 -11.18 -8.16 6.00
C ASP A 377 -12.17 -8.25 7.18
N LEU A 378 -12.32 -7.18 7.97
CA LEU A 378 -13.22 -7.16 9.12
C LEU A 378 -14.64 -6.69 8.74
N PRO A 379 -15.68 -7.39 9.20
CA PRO A 379 -17.04 -6.88 9.11
C PRO A 379 -17.18 -5.58 9.91
N ILE A 380 -18.08 -4.71 9.46
CA ILE A 380 -18.23 -3.36 10.00
C ILE A 380 -18.47 -3.30 11.50
N GLU A 381 -19.21 -4.26 12.06
CA GLU A 381 -19.49 -4.31 13.50
C GLU A 381 -18.23 -4.58 14.34
N LEU A 382 -17.26 -5.35 13.81
CA LEU A 382 -15.98 -5.54 14.48
C LEU A 382 -15.09 -4.32 14.36
N LYS A 383 -15.08 -3.64 13.20
CA LYS A 383 -14.41 -2.33 13.04
C LYS A 383 -14.93 -1.32 14.07
N ARG A 384 -16.26 -1.19 14.19
CA ARG A 384 -16.91 -0.32 15.18
C ARG A 384 -16.57 -0.71 16.62
N ARG A 385 -16.51 -2.01 16.91
CA ARG A 385 -16.16 -2.52 18.24
C ARG A 385 -14.71 -2.23 18.63
N GLN A 386 -13.74 -2.43 17.72
CA GLN A 386 -12.35 -2.09 17.98
C GLN A 386 -12.11 -0.56 17.94
N GLY A 387 -12.98 0.21 17.29
CA GLY A 387 -12.95 1.67 17.32
C GLY A 387 -11.83 2.29 16.48
N TRP A 388 -11.18 1.51 15.62
CA TRP A 388 -10.19 1.98 14.65
C TRP A 388 -10.22 1.13 13.38
N ALA A 389 -9.72 1.66 12.28
CA ALA A 389 -9.54 0.93 11.02
C ALA A 389 -8.39 1.54 10.22
N GLY A 390 -7.50 0.68 9.72
CA GLY A 390 -6.35 1.08 8.91
C GLY A 390 -5.18 1.64 9.71
N PHE A 391 -3.99 1.47 9.15
CA PHE A 391 -2.71 1.96 9.66
C PHE A 391 -1.72 2.03 8.48
N LEU A 392 -0.54 2.59 8.69
CA LEU A 392 0.50 2.65 7.66
C LEU A 392 1.47 1.47 7.82
N SER A 393 1.85 0.89 6.68
CA SER A 393 2.91 -0.12 6.55
C SER A 393 4.24 0.35 7.11
N VAL A 394 5.16 -0.59 7.35
CA VAL A 394 6.55 -0.22 7.65
C VAL A 394 7.17 0.59 6.51
N PRO A 395 8.10 1.52 6.78
CA PRO A 395 8.82 2.21 5.73
C PRO A 395 9.58 1.21 4.85
N ARG A 396 9.42 1.33 3.53
CA ARG A 396 10.11 0.51 2.54
C ARG A 396 11.08 1.37 1.73
N VAL A 397 12.27 0.85 1.47
CA VAL A 397 13.26 1.44 0.56
C VAL A 397 12.97 0.97 -0.86
N LEU A 398 12.79 1.92 -1.77
CA LEU A 398 12.69 1.68 -3.20
C LEU A 398 14.09 1.65 -3.83
N LYS A 399 14.43 0.53 -4.47
CA LYS A 399 15.71 0.35 -5.18
C LYS A 399 15.55 -0.56 -6.38
N ILE A 400 16.54 -0.55 -7.27
CA ILE A 400 16.63 -1.48 -8.37
C ILE A 400 17.40 -2.71 -7.90
N GLN A 401 16.87 -3.91 -8.19
CA GLN A 401 17.65 -5.14 -8.14
C GLN A 401 18.07 -5.51 -9.55
N ARG A 402 19.37 -5.73 -9.71
CA ARG A 402 19.97 -6.21 -10.95
C ARG A 402 20.66 -7.54 -10.72
N LEU A 403 20.33 -8.50 -11.55
CA LEU A 403 20.91 -9.83 -11.54
C LEU A 403 21.56 -10.08 -12.90
N ARG A 404 22.82 -10.53 -12.91
CA ARG A 404 23.57 -10.76 -14.15
C ARG A 404 23.74 -12.23 -14.42
N ARG A 405 23.95 -12.57 -15.69
CA ARG A 405 24.25 -13.92 -16.15
C ARG A 405 23.18 -14.95 -15.77
N VAL A 406 21.92 -14.49 -15.74
CA VAL A 406 20.74 -15.33 -15.56
C VAL A 406 20.58 -16.19 -16.79
N THR A 407 20.34 -17.49 -16.61
CA THR A 407 20.03 -18.40 -17.72
C THR A 407 18.57 -18.80 -17.76
N LYS A 408 17.93 -18.94 -16.59
CA LYS A 408 16.53 -19.35 -16.48
C LYS A 408 15.92 -19.04 -15.11
N SER A 409 14.60 -19.12 -15.05
CA SER A 409 13.76 -19.24 -13.84
C SER A 409 13.43 -20.71 -13.55
N LEU A 410 12.63 -20.98 -12.52
CA LEU A 410 12.21 -22.34 -12.15
C LEU A 410 11.32 -22.99 -13.21
N VAL A 411 10.22 -22.33 -13.60
CA VAL A 411 9.20 -22.89 -14.51
C VAL A 411 8.86 -21.94 -15.65
N SER A 412 8.56 -20.67 -15.37
CA SER A 412 8.29 -19.69 -16.44
C SER A 412 9.52 -19.44 -17.30
N SER A 413 9.30 -19.10 -18.57
CA SER A 413 10.36 -18.48 -19.38
C SER A 413 10.65 -17.06 -18.86
N LEU A 414 11.86 -16.55 -19.08
CA LEU A 414 12.24 -15.22 -18.58
C LEU A 414 11.39 -14.12 -19.24
N GLU A 415 11.02 -14.32 -20.50
CA GLU A 415 10.23 -13.39 -21.31
C GLU A 415 8.76 -13.29 -20.87
N GLU A 416 8.23 -14.32 -20.19
CA GLU A 416 6.87 -14.30 -19.62
C GLU A 416 6.77 -13.46 -18.36
N ILE A 417 7.89 -13.22 -17.67
CA ILE A 417 7.94 -12.50 -16.39
C ILE A 417 7.91 -11.01 -16.68
N SER A 418 6.72 -10.46 -16.83
CA SER A 418 6.53 -9.04 -17.18
C SER A 418 6.87 -8.06 -16.05
N SER A 419 7.21 -8.54 -14.85
CA SER A 419 7.72 -7.72 -13.74
C SER A 419 9.25 -7.55 -13.75
N ILE A 420 9.93 -8.00 -14.82
CA ILE A 420 11.37 -7.80 -15.00
C ILE A 420 11.69 -7.17 -16.36
N GLY A 421 12.74 -6.35 -16.38
CA GLY A 421 13.45 -5.96 -17.59
C GLY A 421 14.49 -7.02 -17.93
N LEU A 422 14.53 -7.44 -19.19
CA LEU A 422 15.44 -8.48 -19.69
C LEU A 422 16.36 -7.91 -20.76
N ARG A 423 17.67 -8.11 -20.61
CA ARG A 423 18.67 -7.72 -21.61
C ARG A 423 19.75 -8.79 -21.70
N GLN A 424 20.02 -9.31 -22.89
CA GLN A 424 21.11 -10.26 -23.07
C GLN A 424 22.45 -9.63 -22.67
N ASP A 425 23.22 -10.32 -21.83
CA ASP A 425 24.50 -9.84 -21.27
C ASP A 425 25.69 -10.77 -21.56
N GLY A 426 25.45 -11.93 -22.18
CA GLY A 426 26.49 -12.88 -22.52
C GLY A 426 25.97 -14.19 -23.10
N VAL A 427 26.84 -15.20 -23.04
CA VAL A 427 26.62 -16.58 -23.48
C VAL A 427 27.35 -17.50 -22.50
N GLN A 428 26.75 -18.63 -22.15
CA GLN A 428 27.37 -19.64 -21.30
C GLN A 428 28.48 -20.38 -22.04
N GLU A 429 29.63 -20.55 -21.37
CA GLU A 429 30.80 -21.18 -21.97
C GLU A 429 30.52 -22.67 -22.24
N GLY A 430 30.72 -23.09 -23.49
CA GLY A 430 30.58 -24.49 -23.90
C GLY A 430 29.15 -24.97 -24.23
N SER A 431 28.11 -24.13 -24.08
CA SER A 431 26.73 -24.47 -24.47
C SER A 431 26.11 -23.54 -25.53
N ASP A 432 26.73 -22.40 -25.84
CA ASP A 432 26.18 -21.34 -26.70
C ASP A 432 24.82 -20.78 -26.24
N GLU A 433 24.37 -21.11 -25.02
CA GLU A 433 23.11 -20.64 -24.44
C GLU A 433 23.25 -19.19 -23.97
N PRO A 434 22.30 -18.29 -24.29
CA PRO A 434 22.39 -16.88 -23.90
C PRO A 434 22.28 -16.72 -22.38
N THR A 435 22.98 -15.72 -21.86
CA THR A 435 22.78 -15.23 -20.50
C THR A 435 22.16 -13.83 -20.52
N PHE A 436 21.44 -13.51 -19.46
CA PHE A 436 20.66 -12.28 -19.36
C PHE A 436 20.97 -11.51 -18.08
N GLU A 437 20.94 -10.18 -18.22
CA GLU A 437 20.73 -9.24 -17.16
C GLU A 437 19.22 -9.07 -16.91
N VAL A 438 18.82 -9.30 -15.67
CA VAL A 438 17.46 -9.14 -15.16
C VAL A 438 17.43 -7.92 -14.25
N THR A 439 16.49 -7.01 -14.48
CA THR A 439 16.30 -5.78 -13.69
C THR A 439 14.88 -5.70 -13.16
N THR A 440 14.67 -5.36 -11.89
CA THR A 440 13.32 -5.18 -11.32
C THR A 440 13.30 -4.12 -10.22
N LEU A 441 12.10 -3.67 -9.84
CA LEU A 441 11.91 -2.76 -8.71
C LEU A 441 11.75 -3.57 -7.42
N CYS A 442 12.41 -3.11 -6.36
CA CYS A 442 12.31 -3.66 -5.02
C CYS A 442 11.71 -2.62 -4.08
N ALA A 443 10.81 -3.05 -3.21
CA ALA A 443 10.33 -2.29 -2.05
C ALA A 443 10.61 -3.10 -0.78
N ILE A 444 11.79 -2.88 -0.19
CA ILE A 444 12.28 -3.69 0.94
C ILE A 444 12.10 -2.98 2.27
N PRO A 445 11.92 -3.67 3.41
CA PRO A 445 11.79 -3.00 4.69
C PRO A 445 13.05 -2.22 5.03
N ASP A 446 12.87 -0.99 5.47
CA ASP A 446 13.97 -0.10 5.87
C ASP A 446 14.86 -0.76 6.94
N ASP A 447 16.18 -0.64 6.79
CA ASP A 447 17.12 -1.30 7.69
C ASP A 447 17.08 -0.73 9.12
N ARG A 448 16.54 0.48 9.33
CA ARG A 448 16.28 1.02 10.67
C ARG A 448 15.36 0.13 11.49
N LEU A 449 14.45 -0.64 10.87
CA LEU A 449 13.59 -1.61 11.57
C LEU A 449 14.38 -2.62 12.40
N ARG A 450 15.65 -2.91 12.05
CA ARG A 450 16.52 -3.76 12.86
C ARG A 450 16.79 -3.18 14.25
N GLY A 451 16.65 -1.87 14.43
CA GLY A 451 16.69 -1.18 15.72
C GLY A 451 15.58 -1.62 16.67
N LEU A 452 14.46 -2.14 16.16
CA LEU A 452 13.38 -2.70 16.98
C LEU A 452 13.71 -4.09 17.55
N ARG A 453 14.76 -4.75 17.06
CA ARG A 453 15.13 -6.10 17.52
C ARG A 453 15.55 -6.06 18.97
N ARG A 454 14.85 -6.83 19.79
CA ARG A 454 15.14 -7.02 21.21
C ARG A 454 15.87 -8.33 21.44
N SER A 455 16.64 -8.37 22.53
CA SER A 455 17.26 -9.60 23.01
C SER A 455 16.19 -10.45 23.71
N ILE A 456 15.55 -11.34 22.96
CA ILE A 456 14.73 -12.41 23.52
C ILE A 456 15.24 -13.70 22.92
N HIS A 457 15.30 -14.74 23.76
CA HIS A 457 15.79 -16.05 23.38
C HIS A 457 14.55 -16.92 23.16
N PRO A 458 13.91 -16.90 21.96
CA PRO A 458 12.95 -17.94 21.65
C PRO A 458 13.60 -19.29 21.91
N VAL A 459 12.86 -20.23 22.50
CA VAL A 459 13.41 -21.53 22.81
C VAL A 459 13.45 -22.31 21.51
N ARG A 460 14.65 -22.55 20.98
CA ARG A 460 14.82 -23.39 19.79
C ARG A 460 14.29 -24.79 20.09
N SER A 461 13.40 -25.29 19.26
CA SER A 461 12.76 -26.60 19.39
C SER A 461 12.76 -27.27 18.02
N GLY A 462 13.64 -28.27 17.83
CA GLY A 462 13.93 -28.82 16.51
C GLY A 462 14.45 -27.73 15.55
N ASP A 463 13.84 -27.65 14.37
CA ASP A 463 14.11 -26.60 13.38
C ASP A 463 13.31 -25.32 13.65
N GLY A 464 12.40 -25.33 14.64
CA GLY A 464 11.49 -24.25 14.99
C GLY A 464 11.89 -23.43 16.22
N PHE A 465 11.00 -22.51 16.59
CA PHE A 465 11.05 -21.71 17.81
C PHE A 465 9.73 -21.78 18.57
N ILE A 466 9.81 -21.90 19.89
CA ILE A 466 8.68 -21.83 20.82
C ILE A 466 8.78 -20.57 21.66
N PHE A 467 7.64 -19.94 21.92
CA PHE A 467 7.48 -18.75 22.75
C PHE A 467 6.62 -19.08 23.98
N PRO A 468 7.22 -19.50 25.11
CA PRO A 468 6.45 -19.93 26.29
C PRO A 468 5.51 -18.88 26.86
N GLN A 469 5.83 -17.59 26.71
CA GLN A 469 5.01 -16.46 27.16
C GLN A 469 4.13 -15.87 26.04
N GLY A 470 4.21 -16.44 24.84
CA GLY A 470 3.64 -15.87 23.62
C GLY A 470 4.47 -14.70 23.08
N CYS A 471 4.49 -14.53 21.76
CA CYS A 471 5.14 -13.39 21.10
C CYS A 471 4.14 -12.68 20.19
N SER A 472 3.91 -11.37 20.41
CA SER A 472 2.97 -10.59 19.60
C SER A 472 3.65 -9.86 18.43
N THR A 473 4.97 -9.71 18.47
CA THR A 473 5.71 -8.85 17.55
C THR A 473 7.04 -9.50 17.20
N LEU A 474 7.27 -9.83 15.94
CA LEU A 474 8.51 -10.50 15.55
C LEU A 474 9.00 -10.12 14.16
N GLU A 475 10.30 -10.34 13.96
CA GLU A 475 10.93 -10.42 12.65
C GLU A 475 11.48 -11.83 12.47
N VAL A 476 11.20 -12.44 11.32
CA VAL A 476 11.72 -13.73 10.92
C VAL A 476 12.47 -13.59 9.61
N VAL A 477 13.64 -14.23 9.55
CA VAL A 477 14.40 -14.41 8.32
C VAL A 477 14.66 -15.89 8.13
N VAL A 478 14.18 -16.44 7.02
CA VAL A 478 14.38 -17.85 6.66
C VAL A 478 14.84 -17.98 5.21
N SER A 479 15.66 -18.97 4.92
CA SER A 479 16.03 -19.29 3.55
C SER A 479 16.05 -20.79 3.27
N PHE A 480 15.59 -21.16 2.08
CA PHE A 480 15.49 -22.53 1.62
C PHE A 480 16.26 -22.75 0.32
N GLU A 481 16.99 -23.86 0.24
CA GLU A 481 17.48 -24.40 -1.03
C GLU A 481 16.37 -25.21 -1.68
N ILE A 482 16.06 -24.88 -2.93
CA ILE A 482 14.96 -25.50 -3.68
C ILE A 482 15.52 -26.56 -4.62
N SER A 483 15.20 -27.83 -4.33
CA SER A 483 15.60 -28.98 -5.17
C SER A 483 14.43 -29.46 -6.05
N PRO A 484 14.70 -30.24 -7.13
CA PRO A 484 13.65 -30.82 -7.96
C PRO A 484 12.66 -31.75 -7.21
N GLN A 485 13.10 -32.32 -6.08
CA GLN A 485 12.31 -33.21 -5.23
C GLN A 485 11.40 -32.46 -4.26
N LEU A 486 11.63 -31.15 -4.05
CA LEU A 486 10.83 -30.32 -3.18
C LEU A 486 9.43 -30.11 -3.79
N GLU A 487 8.41 -30.39 -3.00
CA GLU A 487 7.00 -30.12 -3.31
C GLU A 487 6.60 -28.74 -2.81
N SER A 488 6.88 -28.44 -1.54
CA SER A 488 6.71 -27.09 -1.00
C SER A 488 7.64 -26.85 0.21
N ALA A 489 7.89 -25.59 0.53
CA ALA A 489 8.60 -25.20 1.74
C ALA A 489 8.07 -23.88 2.28
N GLY A 490 8.19 -23.66 3.58
CA GLY A 490 7.54 -22.53 4.19
C GLY A 490 7.66 -22.42 5.70
N LEU A 491 6.79 -21.61 6.28
CA LEU A 491 6.70 -21.36 7.71
C LEU A 491 5.28 -21.55 8.20
N LYS A 492 5.15 -22.22 9.34
CA LYS A 492 3.90 -22.34 10.10
C LYS A 492 3.95 -21.41 11.30
N PHE A 493 2.91 -20.61 11.47
CA PHE A 493 2.65 -19.73 12.61
C PHE A 493 1.58 -20.38 13.46
N THR A 494 1.91 -20.73 14.70
CA THR A 494 0.95 -21.33 15.65
C THR A 494 0.62 -20.30 16.71
N PHE A 495 -0.64 -19.89 16.81
CA PHE A 495 -1.11 -18.93 17.80
C PHE A 495 -1.33 -19.59 19.16
N ALA A 496 -1.15 -18.81 20.23
CA ALA A 496 -1.43 -19.23 21.58
C ALA A 496 -2.95 -19.44 21.79
N GLY A 497 -3.30 -20.27 22.77
CA GLY A 497 -4.70 -20.60 23.08
C GLY A 497 -4.98 -22.09 22.99
N ASN A 498 -6.20 -22.48 23.35
CA ASN A 498 -6.58 -23.89 23.48
C ASN A 498 -6.86 -24.60 22.15
N ASP A 499 -7.05 -23.82 21.08
CA ASP A 499 -7.66 -24.30 19.84
C ASP A 499 -6.72 -24.31 18.63
N ALA A 500 -5.41 -24.18 18.84
CA ALA A 500 -4.36 -24.30 17.81
C ALA A 500 -4.68 -23.54 16.50
N GLN A 501 -5.11 -22.27 16.60
CA GLN A 501 -5.23 -21.40 15.42
C GLN A 501 -3.86 -21.27 14.75
N GLU A 502 -3.84 -21.27 13.42
CA GLU A 502 -2.62 -21.27 12.64
C GLU A 502 -2.72 -20.46 11.34
N ALA A 503 -1.57 -20.01 10.86
CA ALA A 503 -1.39 -19.47 9.53
C ALA A 503 -0.14 -20.09 8.90
N THR A 504 -0.11 -20.24 7.58
CA THR A 504 1.06 -20.78 6.88
C THR A 504 1.47 -19.90 5.73
N ILE A 505 2.78 -19.74 5.56
CA ILE A 505 3.39 -19.19 4.35
C ILE A 505 4.02 -20.37 3.62
N GLU A 506 3.63 -20.62 2.39
CA GLU A 506 4.08 -21.74 1.58
C GLU A 506 4.61 -21.25 0.22
N PHE A 507 5.77 -21.74 -0.19
CA PHE A 507 6.27 -21.62 -1.54
C PHE A 507 6.18 -22.96 -2.26
N ASP A 508 5.49 -22.96 -3.40
CA ASP A 508 5.43 -24.09 -4.34
C ASP A 508 6.28 -23.75 -5.58
N PRO A 509 7.44 -24.41 -5.77
CA PRO A 509 8.32 -24.16 -6.90
C PRO A 509 7.75 -24.66 -8.24
N SER A 510 6.80 -25.59 -8.24
CA SER A 510 6.19 -26.12 -9.47
C SER A 510 5.18 -25.18 -10.09
N THR A 511 4.57 -24.32 -9.27
CA THR A 511 3.66 -23.25 -9.69
C THR A 511 4.27 -21.85 -9.54
N GLU A 512 5.52 -21.77 -9.06
CA GLU A 512 6.26 -20.55 -8.70
C GLU A 512 5.34 -19.57 -7.95
N ARG A 513 4.77 -20.04 -6.85
CA ARG A 513 3.74 -19.31 -6.10
C ARG A 513 4.06 -19.32 -4.62
N ILE A 514 3.99 -18.14 -4.02
CA ILE A 514 3.91 -17.96 -2.58
C ILE A 514 2.44 -17.83 -2.20
N THR A 515 2.01 -18.57 -1.19
CA THR A 515 0.65 -18.55 -0.65
C THR A 515 0.69 -18.32 0.86
N ILE A 516 -0.11 -17.37 1.36
CA ILE A 516 -0.35 -17.18 2.79
C ILE A 516 -1.76 -17.70 3.10
N LYS A 517 -1.85 -18.87 3.76
CA LYS A 517 -3.12 -19.48 4.16
C LYS A 517 -3.56 -18.94 5.52
N ARG A 518 -4.79 -18.42 5.58
CA ARG A 518 -5.33 -17.68 6.73
C ARG A 518 -6.64 -18.26 7.27
N ASP A 519 -7.17 -19.30 6.63
CA ASP A 519 -8.46 -19.92 6.92
C ASP A 519 -8.55 -20.53 8.33
N GLN A 520 -7.42 -20.87 8.93
CA GLN A 520 -7.30 -21.37 10.30
C GLN A 520 -6.78 -20.33 11.30
N SER A 521 -6.59 -19.08 10.86
CA SER A 521 -5.98 -18.04 11.70
C SER A 521 -6.94 -17.41 12.68
N THR A 522 -8.25 -17.55 12.48
CA THR A 522 -9.29 -16.99 13.33
C THR A 522 -10.52 -17.89 13.40
N LYS A 523 -11.28 -17.78 14.49
CA LYS A 523 -12.63 -18.36 14.64
C LYS A 523 -13.72 -17.30 14.56
N GLU A 524 -13.32 -16.04 14.47
CA GLU A 524 -14.24 -14.92 14.41
C GLU A 524 -15.09 -14.99 13.13
N SER A 525 -16.41 -15.04 13.29
CA SER A 525 -17.32 -15.18 12.17
C SER A 525 -17.36 -13.92 11.31
N GLY A 526 -17.41 -14.08 9.99
CA GLY A 526 -17.55 -12.98 9.04
C GLY A 526 -16.24 -12.27 8.69
N VAL A 527 -15.12 -12.64 9.31
CA VAL A 527 -13.79 -12.21 8.89
C VAL A 527 -13.43 -12.86 7.56
N VAL A 528 -12.95 -12.08 6.62
CA VAL A 528 -12.43 -12.57 5.34
C VAL A 528 -11.07 -13.23 5.59
N VAL A 529 -10.97 -14.50 5.24
CA VAL A 529 -9.78 -15.34 5.47
C VAL A 529 -9.26 -16.00 4.18
N VAL A 530 -9.57 -15.38 3.03
CA VAL A 530 -9.09 -15.86 1.72
C VAL A 530 -7.56 -15.84 1.70
N GLU A 531 -6.95 -16.86 1.09
CA GLU A 531 -5.50 -16.93 0.97
C GLU A 531 -4.94 -15.76 0.14
N GLU A 532 -3.80 -15.23 0.57
CA GLU A 532 -3.03 -14.29 -0.25
C GLU A 532 -2.04 -15.04 -1.12
N THR A 533 -1.85 -14.57 -2.36
CA THR A 533 -0.95 -15.26 -3.30
C THR A 533 -0.12 -14.27 -4.11
N ALA A 534 1.15 -14.61 -4.34
CA ALA A 534 2.02 -13.89 -5.27
C ALA A 534 2.78 -14.88 -6.16
N PRO A 535 2.91 -14.62 -7.47
CA PRO A 535 3.87 -15.33 -8.30
C PRO A 535 5.28 -14.96 -7.83
N HIS A 536 6.17 -15.94 -7.75
CA HIS A 536 7.54 -15.73 -7.34
C HIS A 536 8.42 -16.82 -7.92
N THR A 537 9.47 -16.46 -8.65
CA THR A 537 10.44 -17.42 -9.17
C THR A 537 11.82 -17.20 -8.59
N LEU A 538 12.67 -18.20 -8.75
CA LEU A 538 14.08 -18.19 -8.39
C LEU A 538 14.91 -18.32 -9.66
N PHE A 539 15.90 -17.45 -9.80
CA PHE A 539 16.77 -17.42 -10.97
C PHE A 539 17.94 -18.39 -10.82
N THR A 540 18.37 -18.94 -11.95
CA THR A 540 19.63 -19.68 -12.07
C THR A 540 20.65 -18.81 -12.81
N TYR A 541 21.86 -18.72 -12.29
CA TYR A 541 22.96 -17.94 -12.87
C TYR A 541 24.14 -18.83 -13.21
N VAL A 542 24.96 -18.38 -14.15
CA VAL A 542 26.28 -18.94 -14.40
C VAL A 542 27.31 -18.24 -13.51
N ASP A 543 28.21 -19.03 -12.91
CA ASP A 543 29.33 -18.52 -12.11
C ASP A 543 30.37 -17.76 -12.96
N GLU A 544 31.31 -17.07 -12.31
CA GLU A 544 32.39 -16.30 -12.98
C GLU A 544 33.26 -17.13 -13.93
N SER A 545 33.31 -18.45 -13.75
CA SER A 545 34.05 -19.36 -14.63
C SER A 545 33.29 -19.72 -15.90
N GLY A 546 32.04 -19.27 -16.07
CA GLY A 546 31.22 -19.59 -17.24
C GLY A 546 30.71 -21.03 -17.28
N SER A 547 31.11 -21.87 -16.32
CA SER A 547 31.02 -23.32 -16.41
C SER A 547 29.95 -23.93 -15.51
N ASN A 548 29.76 -23.41 -14.29
CA ASN A 548 28.78 -23.95 -13.34
C ASN A 548 27.60 -23.02 -13.17
N THR A 549 26.44 -23.62 -12.89
CA THR A 549 25.22 -22.88 -12.58
C THR A 549 24.90 -22.92 -11.09
N LYS A 550 24.35 -21.83 -10.56
CA LYS A 550 23.83 -21.73 -9.20
C LYS A 550 22.42 -21.16 -9.20
N GLN A 551 21.50 -21.81 -8.51
CA GLN A 551 20.15 -21.30 -8.31
C GLN A 551 20.12 -20.36 -7.09
N GLU A 552 19.28 -19.34 -7.13
CA GLU A 552 18.92 -18.56 -5.94
C GLU A 552 18.33 -19.48 -4.86
N LEU A 553 18.60 -19.12 -3.61
CA LEU A 553 17.82 -19.60 -2.49
C LEU A 553 16.50 -18.87 -2.46
N LEU A 554 15.43 -19.52 -2.01
CA LEU A 554 14.26 -18.80 -1.53
C LEU A 554 14.67 -18.06 -0.25
N TYR A 555 14.52 -16.75 -0.20
CA TYR A 555 14.79 -15.93 0.97
C TYR A 555 13.52 -15.21 1.38
N LEU A 556 13.05 -15.43 2.61
CA LEU A 556 11.87 -14.77 3.15
C LEU A 556 12.26 -13.93 4.37
N ARG A 557 11.87 -12.67 4.37
CA ARG A 557 11.88 -11.77 5.53
C ARG A 557 10.44 -11.43 5.88
N ILE A 558 10.04 -11.67 7.13
CA ILE A 558 8.66 -11.50 7.59
C ILE A 558 8.68 -10.59 8.81
N LEU A 559 7.78 -9.62 8.82
CA LEU A 559 7.47 -8.77 9.96
C LEU A 559 6.05 -9.11 10.41
N PHE A 560 5.90 -9.44 11.69
CA PHE A 560 4.60 -9.71 12.29
C PHE A 560 4.37 -8.72 13.44
N ASP A 561 3.23 -8.04 13.44
CA ASP A 561 2.84 -7.06 14.45
C ASP A 561 1.39 -7.25 14.87
N VAL A 562 1.19 -8.14 15.85
CA VAL A 562 -0.09 -8.51 16.48
C VAL A 562 -1.06 -9.20 15.53
N SER A 563 -1.46 -8.50 14.48
CA SER A 563 -2.44 -8.90 13.49
C SER A 563 -1.99 -8.61 12.05
N VAL A 564 -0.96 -7.81 11.81
CA VAL A 564 -0.40 -7.62 10.46
C VAL A 564 0.79 -8.55 10.24
N LEU A 565 0.87 -9.09 9.04
CA LEU A 565 2.01 -9.82 8.54
C LEU A 565 2.46 -9.18 7.22
N GLU A 566 3.68 -8.65 7.17
CA GLU A 566 4.34 -8.19 5.95
C GLU A 566 5.46 -9.18 5.57
N LEU A 567 5.29 -9.85 4.43
CA LEU A 567 6.23 -10.81 3.87
C LEU A 567 7.00 -10.18 2.71
N PHE A 568 8.32 -10.37 2.67
CA PHE A 568 9.21 -9.96 1.60
C PHE A 568 10.04 -11.15 1.12
N ALA A 569 9.88 -11.55 -0.14
CA ALA A 569 10.59 -12.67 -0.76
C ALA A 569 11.63 -12.17 -1.77
N ASN A 570 12.89 -12.59 -1.58
CA ASN A 570 14.07 -12.24 -2.38
C ASN A 570 14.17 -10.74 -2.73
N ASP A 571 13.71 -9.88 -1.81
CA ASP A 571 13.64 -8.41 -1.92
C ASP A 571 12.72 -7.84 -3.02
N ARG A 572 12.06 -8.68 -3.83
CA ARG A 572 11.34 -8.28 -5.05
C ARG A 572 9.86 -8.67 -5.10
N THR A 573 9.36 -9.34 -4.06
CA THR A 573 7.95 -9.69 -3.93
C THR A 573 7.51 -9.39 -2.52
N ALA A 574 6.44 -8.61 -2.36
CA ALA A 574 5.86 -8.30 -1.07
C ALA A 574 4.40 -8.79 -0.98
N ILE A 575 4.00 -9.29 0.19
CA ILE A 575 2.61 -9.61 0.51
C ILE A 575 2.31 -9.07 1.91
N THR A 576 1.42 -8.10 2.01
CA THR A 576 0.89 -7.58 3.27
C THR A 576 -0.46 -8.20 3.56
N THR A 577 -0.70 -8.70 4.76
CA THR A 577 -2.01 -9.29 5.11
C THR A 577 -2.33 -9.18 6.59
N ARG A 578 -3.54 -9.61 6.96
CA ARG A 578 -4.09 -9.54 8.31
C ARG A 578 -4.39 -10.95 8.84
N LEU A 579 -4.06 -11.20 10.10
CA LEU A 579 -4.28 -12.45 10.85
C LEU A 579 -5.00 -12.12 12.16
N TYR A 580 -6.28 -12.47 12.25
CA TYR A 580 -7.16 -12.06 13.35
C TYR A 580 -7.32 -13.12 14.43
N ALA A 581 -6.21 -13.67 14.92
CA ALA A 581 -6.23 -14.70 15.95
C ALA A 581 -6.96 -14.24 17.23
N ASP A 582 -7.64 -15.17 17.89
CA ASP A 582 -8.42 -14.89 19.11
C ASP A 582 -7.48 -14.44 20.23
N VAL A 583 -6.30 -15.08 20.30
CA VAL A 583 -5.15 -14.66 21.10
C VAL A 583 -4.02 -14.28 20.14
N PRO A 584 -3.82 -12.98 19.86
CA PRO A 584 -2.85 -12.50 18.86
C PRO A 584 -1.42 -12.47 19.42
N ARG A 585 -0.98 -13.65 19.86
CA ARG A 585 0.36 -13.99 20.31
C ARG A 585 0.71 -15.35 19.74
N LEU A 586 1.90 -15.51 19.20
CA LEU A 586 2.40 -16.77 18.68
C LEU A 586 2.93 -17.63 19.82
N ALA A 587 2.53 -18.90 19.84
CA ALA A 587 3.10 -19.93 20.71
C ALA A 587 4.32 -20.60 20.06
N ALA A 588 4.33 -20.73 18.74
CA ALA A 588 5.45 -21.31 18.00
C ALA A 588 5.52 -20.77 16.56
N ILE A 589 6.72 -20.86 15.99
CA ILE A 589 6.97 -20.71 14.56
C ILE A 589 7.92 -21.82 14.09
N GLU A 590 7.53 -22.53 13.03
CA GLU A 590 8.22 -23.74 12.59
C GLU A 590 8.40 -23.72 11.07
N PRO A 591 9.63 -23.90 10.55
CA PRO A 591 9.84 -24.13 9.13
C PRO A 591 9.40 -25.55 8.77
N PHE A 592 8.87 -25.71 7.57
CA PHE A 592 8.52 -27.02 7.02
C PHE A 592 9.04 -27.17 5.59
N VAL A 593 9.26 -28.43 5.21
CA VAL A 593 9.65 -28.84 3.86
C VAL A 593 8.87 -30.11 3.53
N HIS A 594 8.10 -30.07 2.45
CA HIS A 594 7.41 -31.24 1.90
C HIS A 594 8.17 -31.74 0.67
N GLN A 595 8.45 -33.03 0.65
CA GLN A 595 9.13 -33.71 -0.45
C GLN A 595 8.10 -34.49 -1.28
N LYS A 596 8.28 -34.50 -2.60
CA LYS A 596 7.45 -35.30 -3.51
C LYS A 596 7.55 -36.79 -3.13
N PRO A 597 6.46 -37.55 -3.22
CA PRO A 597 6.49 -38.99 -2.95
C PRO A 597 7.52 -39.71 -3.83
N CYS A 598 8.53 -40.33 -3.23
CA CYS A 598 9.53 -41.10 -3.98
C CYS A 598 8.92 -42.42 -4.44
N ALA A 599 8.86 -42.65 -5.76
CA ALA A 599 8.57 -43.97 -6.30
C ALA A 599 9.78 -44.87 -6.03
N GLN A 600 9.71 -45.65 -4.94
CA GLN A 600 10.74 -46.56 -4.38
C GLN A 600 11.66 -45.95 -3.31
N ALA A 601 11.35 -46.22 -2.03
CA ALA A 601 12.17 -47.02 -1.11
C ALA A 601 11.53 -46.99 0.30
N GLY A 602 11.43 -48.16 0.93
CA GLY A 602 10.87 -48.30 2.26
C GLY A 602 11.75 -47.67 3.36
N GLY A 603 11.09 -47.17 4.39
CA GLY A 603 11.62 -47.01 5.75
C GLY A 603 12.88 -46.17 5.89
N GLY A 604 12.71 -44.85 6.05
CA GLY A 604 13.76 -43.94 6.52
C GLY A 604 13.18 -42.56 6.80
N GLU A 605 13.51 -41.98 7.95
CA GLU A 605 12.99 -40.71 8.47
C GLU A 605 13.11 -39.56 7.45
N ASN A 606 12.03 -38.77 7.32
CA ASN A 606 11.99 -37.52 6.57
C ASN A 606 13.00 -36.53 7.18
N SER A 607 14.22 -36.45 6.64
CA SER A 607 15.18 -35.43 7.08
C SER A 607 14.79 -34.07 6.49
N THR A 608 14.31 -33.14 7.31
CA THR A 608 14.13 -31.71 6.99
C THR A 608 15.46 -30.99 6.71
N SER A 609 16.60 -31.64 6.93
CA SER A 609 17.89 -30.95 7.13
C SER A 609 18.63 -30.45 5.88
N THR A 610 18.28 -30.86 4.65
CA THR A 610 19.04 -30.43 3.45
C THR A 610 18.49 -29.20 2.76
N ALA A 611 17.19 -28.90 2.90
CA ALA A 611 16.57 -27.76 2.23
C ALA A 611 16.56 -26.48 3.08
N LEU A 612 16.51 -26.58 4.42
CA LEU A 612 16.56 -25.41 5.29
C LEU A 612 18.00 -24.89 5.42
N HIS A 613 18.30 -23.73 4.84
CA HIS A 613 19.64 -23.16 4.88
C HIS A 613 19.86 -22.25 6.10
N LYS A 614 18.92 -21.33 6.39
CA LYS A 614 19.04 -20.39 7.51
C LYS A 614 17.67 -20.14 8.11
N PHE A 615 17.62 -20.02 9.43
CA PHE A 615 16.44 -19.56 10.14
C PHE A 615 16.84 -18.71 11.35
N SER A 616 16.30 -17.51 11.44
CA SER A 616 16.58 -16.56 12.51
C SER A 616 15.30 -15.81 12.86
N CYS A 617 15.10 -15.55 14.15
CA CYS A 617 13.91 -14.92 14.69
C CYS A 617 14.32 -13.90 15.75
N TRP A 618 13.67 -12.74 15.75
CA TRP A 618 13.83 -11.68 16.76
C TRP A 618 12.46 -11.20 17.21
N GLU A 619 12.29 -10.97 18.50
CA GLU A 619 11.14 -10.20 18.98
C GLU A 619 11.38 -8.72 18.73
N LEU A 620 10.33 -8.00 18.35
CA LEU A 620 10.38 -6.56 18.05
C LEU A 620 9.70 -5.75 19.16
N GLY A 621 10.20 -4.55 19.44
CA GLY A 621 9.46 -3.57 20.22
C GLY A 621 10.15 -2.21 20.33
N LEU A 622 9.34 -1.14 20.34
CA LEU A 622 9.76 0.26 20.51
C LEU A 622 10.37 0.51 21.89
N TYR A 623 11.49 1.23 21.97
CA TYR A 623 12.18 1.51 23.23
C TYR A 623 11.38 2.39 24.18
#